data_AF-A0AAD6JA41-F1
#
_entry.id   AF-A0AAD6JA41-F1
#
_cell.length_a   1.000
_cell.length_b   1.000
_cell.length_c   1.000
_cell.angle_alpha   90.00
_cell.angle_beta   90.00
_cell.angle_gamma   90.00
#
_symmetry.space_group_name_H-M   'P 1'
#
loop_
_entity.id
_entity.type
_entity.pdbx_description
1 polymer ?
#
loop_
_entity_poly.entity_id
_entity_poly.type
_entity_poly.pdbx_seq_one_letter_code
_entity_poly.pdbx_strand_id
1 'polypeptide(L)'
;MLPLQRPELFCKGQLTKPCKGILLFGPPGTGKTMLAKAVATEAGANFINISMSSITSKWFGEGEKYVKAVFSLASKIAPSVVFVDEVDSMLGRRENPGEHEAMRKMKNEFMVNWDGLRTKDKERVLVLAATNRPFDLDEAVIRRLPRRLMVNLPDAPNREKILRVILAKEDLVPDVDLEAVANMTDGYSGSDLKNLCVTAAHCPIREILEKEKKERTLALAENSPLPTLYSSADIRPLKMEDFRYAHEQVCASVSSESTNMNELLQWNDLYGEGGSRKKKSLSYFMVPPLYHRVGFNLFTALRTYHIYCSPQAAQKLQAEVVPETPIATSPSGRVFYQRRRSKLENLLKEERC
;
A
#
# COMPACT_ATOMS: atom_id res chain seq x y z
N MET A 1 1.60 4.91 -12.46
CA MET A 1 2.47 5.83 -13.22
C MET A 1 1.98 6.06 -14.64
N LEU A 2 1.78 5.01 -15.44
CA LEU A 2 1.34 5.11 -16.85
C LEU A 2 0.18 6.08 -17.13
N PRO A 3 -0.87 6.19 -16.29
CA PRO A 3 -1.94 7.14 -16.57
C PRO A 3 -1.60 8.63 -16.38
N LEU A 4 -0.57 8.94 -15.59
CA LEU A 4 -0.07 10.31 -15.43
C LEU A 4 0.78 10.72 -16.62
N GLN A 5 1.62 9.80 -17.11
CA GLN A 5 2.54 10.04 -18.23
C GLN A 5 1.85 9.98 -19.60
N ARG A 6 0.90 9.05 -19.79
CA ARG A 6 0.24 8.78 -21.08
C ARG A 6 -1.29 8.81 -20.95
N PRO A 7 -1.91 9.95 -20.59
CA PRO A 7 -3.35 10.04 -20.37
C PRO A 7 -4.16 9.64 -21.62
N GLU A 8 -3.64 9.86 -22.83
CA GLU A 8 -4.30 9.57 -24.09
C GLU A 8 -4.72 8.10 -24.26
N LEU A 9 -4.00 7.18 -23.59
CA LEU A 9 -4.30 5.75 -23.62
C LEU A 9 -5.48 5.36 -22.72
N PHE A 10 -5.80 6.20 -21.72
CA PHE A 10 -6.80 5.88 -20.70
C PHE A 10 -8.13 6.64 -20.89
N CYS A 11 -8.23 7.49 -21.92
CA CYS A 11 -9.43 8.29 -22.22
C CYS A 11 -10.46 7.61 -23.13
N LYS A 12 -10.15 6.46 -23.75
CA LYS A 12 -11.02 5.82 -24.75
C LYS A 12 -12.26 5.12 -24.18
N GLY A 13 -12.21 4.64 -22.94
CA GLY A 13 -13.30 3.88 -22.33
C GLY A 13 -13.51 4.22 -20.86
N GLN A 14 -14.73 3.96 -20.36
CA GLN A 14 -15.03 4.18 -18.94
C GLN A 14 -14.30 3.21 -18.01
N LEU A 15 -13.97 2.00 -18.51
CA LEU A 15 -13.29 0.95 -17.74
C LEU A 15 -11.77 1.15 -17.66
N THR A 16 -11.19 1.92 -18.59
CA THR A 16 -9.75 2.22 -18.62
C THR A 16 -9.40 3.42 -17.76
N LYS A 17 -10.36 4.03 -17.05
CA LYS A 17 -10.09 5.18 -16.19
C LYS A 17 -9.11 4.78 -15.08
N PRO A 18 -8.07 5.60 -14.85
CA PRO A 18 -7.07 5.27 -13.84
C PRO A 18 -7.64 5.34 -12.43
N CYS A 19 -7.15 4.45 -11.56
CA CYS A 19 -7.45 4.53 -10.14
C CYS A 19 -6.89 5.85 -9.58
N LYS A 20 -7.75 6.63 -8.91
CA LYS A 20 -7.38 7.92 -8.30
C LYS A 20 -7.04 7.82 -6.81
N GLY A 21 -6.84 6.60 -6.31
CA GLY A 21 -6.54 6.32 -4.91
C GLY A 21 -5.66 5.08 -4.76
N ILE A 22 -4.53 5.21 -4.08
CA ILE A 22 -3.64 4.10 -3.71
C ILE A 22 -3.28 4.22 -2.23
N LEU A 23 -3.42 3.13 -1.48
CA LEU A 23 -2.98 3.03 -0.08
C LEU A 23 -1.65 2.29 -0.02
N LEU A 24 -0.66 2.91 0.62
CA LEU A 24 0.58 2.29 1.05
C LEU A 24 0.45 1.97 2.54
N PHE A 25 0.59 0.71 2.93
CA PHE A 25 0.51 0.32 4.33
C PHE A 25 1.61 -0.67 4.69
N GLY A 26 1.97 -0.76 5.96
CA GLY A 26 3.04 -1.66 6.42
C GLY A 26 3.77 -1.07 7.62
N PRO A 27 4.78 -1.79 8.15
CA PRO A 27 5.47 -1.36 9.36
C PRO A 27 6.12 0.03 9.22
N PRO A 28 6.32 0.75 10.33
CA PRO A 28 7.03 2.02 10.31
C PRO A 28 8.46 1.85 9.78
N GLY A 29 9.03 2.92 9.21
CA GLY A 29 10.41 2.90 8.74
C GLY A 29 10.69 2.17 7.42
N THR A 30 9.67 1.65 6.72
CA THR A 30 9.83 1.00 5.39
C THR A 30 9.83 1.96 4.20
N GLY A 31 9.87 3.28 4.45
CA GLY A 31 10.04 4.26 3.37
C GLY A 31 8.78 4.57 2.54
N LYS A 32 7.57 4.34 3.07
CA LYS A 32 6.30 4.68 2.38
C LYS A 32 6.25 6.12 1.83
N THR A 33 6.64 7.10 2.64
CA THR A 33 6.72 8.52 2.27
C THR A 33 7.78 8.78 1.20
N MET A 34 8.91 8.08 1.26
CA MET A 34 9.98 8.18 0.25
C MET A 34 9.53 7.57 -1.08
N LEU A 35 8.85 6.41 -1.03
CA LEU A 35 8.28 5.75 -2.20
C LEU A 35 7.25 6.66 -2.90
N ALA A 36 6.35 7.29 -2.14
CA ALA A 36 5.38 8.23 -2.71
C ALA A 36 6.04 9.42 -3.42
N LYS A 37 7.10 9.99 -2.83
CA LYS A 37 7.90 11.05 -3.46
C LYS A 37 8.59 10.57 -4.74
N ALA A 38 9.24 9.40 -4.68
CA ALA A 38 9.90 8.82 -5.85
C ALA A 38 8.92 8.60 -7.01
N VAL A 39 7.72 8.08 -6.69
CA VAL A 39 6.65 7.86 -7.67
C VAL A 39 6.20 9.16 -8.34
N ALA A 40 6.08 10.25 -7.57
CA ALA A 40 5.70 11.55 -8.11
C ALA A 40 6.80 12.13 -9.02
N THR A 41 8.06 12.05 -8.59
CA THR A 41 9.22 12.51 -9.38
C THR A 41 9.35 11.73 -10.68
N GLU A 42 9.26 10.40 -10.65
CA GLU A 42 9.35 9.55 -11.85
C GLU A 42 8.16 9.77 -12.80
N ALA A 43 6.97 10.06 -12.26
CA ALA A 43 5.80 10.41 -13.04
C ALA A 43 5.83 11.85 -13.59
N GLY A 44 6.80 12.68 -13.21
CA GLY A 44 6.84 14.11 -13.57
C GLY A 44 5.65 14.89 -13.01
N ALA A 45 5.12 14.48 -11.85
CA ALA A 45 3.94 15.07 -11.24
C ALA A 45 4.30 15.93 -10.02
N ASN A 46 3.54 17.01 -9.81
CA ASN A 46 3.70 17.87 -8.63
C ASN A 46 3.34 17.09 -7.36
N PHE A 47 4.17 17.16 -6.32
CA PHE A 47 3.94 16.45 -5.06
C PHE A 47 3.44 17.39 -3.97
N ILE A 48 2.23 17.13 -3.45
CA ILE A 48 1.65 17.87 -2.32
C ILE A 48 1.56 16.92 -1.13
N ASN A 49 2.28 17.22 -0.06
CA ASN A 49 2.21 16.44 1.18
C ASN A 49 1.19 17.07 2.15
N ILE A 50 0.30 16.26 2.69
CA ILE A 50 -0.66 16.60 3.74
C ILE A 50 -0.37 15.70 4.94
N SER A 51 -0.02 16.31 6.07
CA SER A 51 0.08 15.63 7.36
C SER A 51 -0.84 16.31 8.37
N MET A 52 -1.32 15.55 9.35
CA MET A 52 -2.23 16.08 10.38
C MET A 52 -1.58 17.19 11.21
N SER A 53 -0.28 17.06 11.49
CA SER A 53 0.56 18.07 12.14
C SER A 53 0.65 19.39 11.36
N SER A 54 0.55 19.35 10.03
CA SER A 54 0.59 20.54 9.17
C SER A 54 -0.71 21.35 9.22
N ILE A 55 -1.83 20.69 9.52
CA ILE A 55 -3.16 21.32 9.51
C ILE A 55 -3.47 21.95 10.87
N THR A 56 -3.20 21.25 11.97
CA THR A 56 -3.55 21.71 13.33
C THR A 56 -2.72 22.89 13.81
N SER A 57 -1.46 22.98 13.40
CA SER A 57 -0.51 23.99 13.88
C SER A 57 -0.70 25.37 13.23
N LYS A 58 -1.18 25.44 11.99
CA LYS A 58 -1.28 26.70 11.21
C LYS A 58 -2.72 27.23 11.06
N TRP A 59 -3.73 26.40 11.30
CA TRP A 59 -5.11 26.68 10.92
C TRP A 59 -6.13 26.24 11.98
N PHE A 60 -5.93 26.68 13.24
CA PHE A 60 -6.90 26.41 14.30
C PHE A 60 -8.27 27.01 13.93
N GLY A 61 -9.24 26.16 13.58
CA GLY A 61 -10.59 26.57 13.15
C GLY A 61 -10.80 26.74 11.64
N GLU A 62 -9.78 26.58 10.79
CA GLU A 62 -9.89 26.78 9.32
C GLU A 62 -9.50 25.56 8.47
N GLY A 63 -9.36 24.38 9.07
CA GLY A 63 -8.90 23.19 8.36
C GLY A 63 -9.74 22.77 7.14
N GLU A 64 -11.05 23.09 7.13
CA GLU A 64 -11.91 22.91 5.94
C GLU A 64 -11.43 23.74 4.73
N LYS A 65 -11.14 25.03 4.96
CA LYS A 65 -10.65 25.94 3.93
C LYS A 65 -9.29 25.46 3.41
N TYR A 66 -8.44 24.97 4.30
CA TYR A 66 -7.15 24.40 3.94
C TYR A 66 -7.29 23.19 3.01
N VAL A 67 -8.12 22.21 3.39
CA VAL A 67 -8.38 21.03 2.56
C VAL A 67 -8.89 21.41 1.18
N LYS A 68 -9.88 22.31 1.12
CA LYS A 68 -10.42 22.81 -0.16
C LYS A 68 -9.37 23.54 -1.00
N ALA A 69 -8.52 24.35 -0.37
CA ALA A 69 -7.43 25.06 -1.03
C ALA A 69 -6.39 24.08 -1.59
N VAL A 70 -6.04 23.03 -0.85
CA VAL A 70 -5.08 22.01 -1.30
C VAL A 70 -5.60 21.25 -2.51
N PHE A 71 -6.85 20.79 -2.50
CA PHE A 71 -7.44 20.11 -3.66
C PHE A 71 -7.59 21.05 -4.86
N SER A 72 -7.98 22.31 -4.64
CA SER A 72 -8.04 23.33 -5.68
C SER A 72 -6.66 23.58 -6.31
N LEU A 73 -5.61 23.69 -5.49
CA LEU A 73 -4.23 23.82 -5.94
C LEU A 73 -3.80 22.59 -6.74
N ALA A 74 -4.05 21.38 -6.21
CA ALA A 74 -3.69 20.12 -6.85
C ALA A 74 -4.30 20.00 -8.26
N SER A 75 -5.56 20.40 -8.43
CA SER A 75 -6.23 20.42 -9.74
C SER A 75 -5.64 21.47 -10.68
N LYS A 76 -5.25 22.65 -10.17
CA LYS A 76 -4.64 23.72 -10.99
C LYS A 76 -3.24 23.38 -11.48
N ILE A 77 -2.45 22.67 -10.67
CA ILE A 77 -1.07 22.29 -11.00
C ILE A 77 -0.97 20.86 -11.60
N ALA A 78 -2.09 20.29 -12.08
CA ALA A 78 -2.10 18.93 -12.59
C ALA A 78 -1.13 18.75 -13.79
N PRO A 79 -0.34 17.66 -13.85
CA PRO A 79 -0.46 16.43 -13.08
C PRO A 79 0.09 16.55 -11.65
N SER A 80 -0.64 16.04 -10.67
CA SER A 80 -0.26 16.13 -9.26
C SER A 80 -0.57 14.87 -8.46
N VAL A 81 0.21 14.66 -7.41
CA VAL A 81 0.08 13.61 -6.42
C VAL A 81 -0.18 14.26 -5.08
N VAL A 82 -1.36 14.04 -4.52
CA VAL A 82 -1.71 14.42 -3.15
C VAL A 82 -1.36 13.25 -2.24
N PHE A 83 -0.32 13.41 -1.43
CA PHE A 83 0.12 12.42 -0.47
C PHE A 83 -0.42 12.75 0.92
N VAL A 84 -1.12 11.80 1.53
CA VAL A 84 -1.63 11.89 2.90
C VAL A 84 -0.84 10.91 3.77
N ASP A 85 0.06 11.44 4.58
CA ASP A 85 0.80 10.64 5.55
C ASP A 85 -0.04 10.44 6.83
N GLU A 86 0.16 9.30 7.50
CA GLU A 86 -0.59 8.93 8.72
C GLU A 86 -2.11 9.11 8.53
N VAL A 87 -2.64 8.56 7.43
CA VAL A 87 -4.05 8.74 7.04
C VAL A 87 -5.02 8.21 8.10
N ASP A 88 -4.60 7.30 8.96
CA ASP A 88 -5.33 6.82 10.13
C ASP A 88 -5.58 7.92 11.18
N SER A 89 -4.62 8.83 11.38
CA SER A 89 -4.81 9.98 12.27
C SER A 89 -5.85 10.98 11.72
N MET A 90 -5.89 11.14 10.39
CA MET A 90 -6.75 12.11 9.72
C MET A 90 -8.11 11.52 9.37
N LEU A 91 -8.22 10.23 9.05
CA LEU A 91 -9.41 9.57 8.52
C LEU A 91 -9.69 8.21 9.20
N GLY A 92 -9.23 8.04 10.44
CA GLY A 92 -9.54 6.87 11.25
C GLY A 92 -11.01 6.79 11.67
N ARG A 93 -11.41 5.60 12.16
CA ARG A 93 -12.78 5.30 12.61
C ARG A 93 -13.31 6.33 13.61
N ARG A 94 -14.62 6.56 13.56
CA ARG A 94 -15.35 7.60 14.31
C ARG A 94 -15.56 7.27 15.80
N GLU A 95 -14.68 6.46 16.39
CA GLU A 95 -14.95 5.78 17.65
C GLU A 95 -14.61 6.60 18.91
N ASN A 96 -14.05 7.81 18.78
CA ASN A 96 -13.77 8.67 19.94
C ASN A 96 -14.93 9.63 20.25
N PRO A 97 -15.62 9.48 21.40
CA PRO A 97 -16.65 10.42 21.86
C PRO A 97 -16.12 11.84 22.12
N GLY A 98 -14.80 12.00 22.26
CA GLY A 98 -14.10 13.29 22.41
C GLY A 98 -13.53 13.87 21.11
N GLU A 99 -13.88 13.33 19.94
CA GLU A 99 -13.41 13.87 18.67
C GLU A 99 -13.96 15.30 18.44
N HIS A 100 -13.05 16.27 18.34
CA HIS A 100 -13.37 17.68 18.17
C HIS A 100 -14.23 17.91 16.91
N GLU A 101 -15.30 18.69 16.99
CA GLU A 101 -16.23 18.92 15.88
C GLU A 101 -15.54 19.42 14.61
N ALA A 102 -14.50 20.26 14.75
CA ALA A 102 -13.72 20.75 13.61
C ALA A 102 -12.99 19.63 12.87
N MET A 103 -12.57 18.57 13.58
CA MET A 103 -11.97 17.38 12.96
C MET A 103 -12.97 16.70 12.03
N ARG A 104 -14.20 16.49 12.52
CA ARG A 104 -15.26 15.83 11.76
C ARG A 104 -15.61 16.60 10.49
N LYS A 105 -15.72 17.93 10.58
CA LYS A 105 -16.00 18.75 9.41
C LYS A 105 -14.85 18.71 8.40
N MET A 106 -13.60 18.75 8.85
CA MET A 106 -12.43 18.60 7.99
C MET A 106 -12.40 17.24 7.28
N LYS A 107 -12.67 16.14 8.00
CA LYS A 107 -12.79 14.79 7.42
C LYS A 107 -13.85 14.77 6.31
N ASN A 108 -15.03 15.32 6.58
CA ASN A 108 -16.11 15.38 5.61
C ASN A 108 -15.71 16.20 4.37
N GLU A 109 -15.11 17.38 4.57
CA GLU A 109 -14.65 18.23 3.48
C GLU A 109 -13.58 17.53 2.61
N PHE A 110 -12.66 16.79 3.24
CA PHE A 110 -11.67 15.99 2.52
C PHE A 110 -12.33 14.94 1.64
N MET A 111 -13.31 14.22 2.17
CA MET A 111 -14.03 13.17 1.45
C MET A 111 -14.85 13.72 0.28
N VAL A 112 -15.50 14.88 0.46
CA VAL A 112 -16.24 15.58 -0.59
C VAL A 112 -15.31 16.02 -1.73
N ASN A 113 -14.18 16.64 -1.40
CA ASN A 113 -13.22 17.08 -2.42
C ASN A 113 -12.58 15.89 -3.15
N TRP A 114 -12.26 14.80 -2.45
CA TRP A 114 -11.74 13.59 -3.08
C TRP A 114 -12.75 12.96 -4.05
N ASP A 115 -14.04 12.89 -3.68
CA ASP A 115 -15.07 12.42 -4.61
C ASP A 115 -15.24 13.37 -5.81
N GLY A 116 -15.07 14.67 -5.60
CA GLY A 116 -15.03 15.67 -6.67
C GLY A 116 -13.90 15.42 -7.68
N LEU A 117 -12.72 15.00 -7.23
CA LEU A 117 -11.65 14.58 -8.14
C LEU A 117 -12.04 13.35 -8.97
N ARG A 118 -12.89 12.46 -8.44
CA ARG A 118 -13.26 11.20 -9.10
C ARG A 118 -14.28 11.40 -10.21
N THR A 119 -15.16 12.38 -10.09
CA THR A 119 -16.19 12.67 -11.10
C THR A 119 -15.65 13.44 -12.30
N LYS A 120 -14.57 14.20 -12.12
CA LYS A 120 -13.95 14.99 -13.19
C LYS A 120 -12.92 14.17 -13.96
N ASP A 121 -13.31 13.70 -15.14
CA ASP A 121 -12.47 12.83 -15.98
C ASP A 121 -11.18 13.50 -16.50
N LYS A 122 -11.14 14.83 -16.55
CA LYS A 122 -9.97 15.61 -16.99
C LYS A 122 -8.94 15.89 -15.89
N GLU A 123 -9.30 15.70 -14.61
CA GLU A 123 -8.39 16.00 -13.51
C GLU A 123 -7.37 14.87 -13.31
N ARG A 124 -6.10 15.18 -13.57
CA ARG A 124 -4.94 14.29 -13.40
C ARG A 124 -4.34 14.41 -11.99
N VAL A 125 -5.18 14.14 -11.00
CA VAL A 125 -4.80 14.16 -9.59
C VAL A 125 -4.89 12.75 -9.01
N LEU A 126 -3.80 12.26 -8.45
CA LEU A 126 -3.72 10.97 -7.77
C LEU A 126 -3.62 11.19 -6.26
N VAL A 127 -4.48 10.54 -5.49
CA VAL A 127 -4.34 10.51 -4.03
C VAL A 127 -3.55 9.27 -3.62
N LEU A 128 -2.41 9.48 -2.96
CA LEU A 128 -1.62 8.44 -2.30
C LEU A 128 -1.82 8.60 -0.79
N ALA A 129 -2.19 7.54 -0.10
CA ALA A 129 -2.30 7.53 1.36
C ALA A 129 -1.26 6.59 1.95
N ALA A 130 -0.68 6.93 3.09
CA ALA A 130 0.22 6.07 3.85
C ALA A 130 -0.26 5.87 5.29
N THR A 131 -0.15 4.65 5.80
CA THR A 131 -0.47 4.34 7.21
C THR A 131 0.38 3.18 7.73
N ASN A 132 0.58 3.14 9.04
CA ASN A 132 1.12 1.99 9.75
C ASN A 132 0.02 1.12 10.37
N ARG A 133 -1.22 1.62 10.42
CA ARG A 133 -2.37 1.00 11.10
C ARG A 133 -3.59 0.98 10.17
N PRO A 134 -3.59 0.13 9.13
CA PRO A 134 -4.67 0.10 8.14
C PRO A 134 -5.99 -0.40 8.74
N PHE A 135 -5.96 -1.09 9.87
CA PHE A 135 -7.14 -1.55 10.62
C PHE A 135 -7.92 -0.40 11.29
N ASP A 136 -7.27 0.72 11.58
CA ASP A 136 -7.88 1.92 12.19
C ASP A 136 -8.65 2.77 11.16
N LEU A 137 -8.54 2.47 9.87
CA LEU A 137 -9.21 3.21 8.81
C LEU A 137 -10.71 2.91 8.74
N ASP A 138 -11.49 3.94 8.45
CA ASP A 138 -12.92 3.82 8.13
C ASP A 138 -13.11 3.13 6.76
N GLU A 139 -14.10 2.25 6.66
CA GLU A 139 -14.49 1.57 5.41
C GLU A 139 -14.74 2.53 4.24
N ALA A 140 -15.26 3.74 4.54
CA ALA A 140 -15.50 4.77 3.54
C ALA A 140 -14.19 5.21 2.85
N VAL A 141 -13.09 5.25 3.59
CA VAL A 141 -11.74 5.61 3.10
C VAL A 141 -11.15 4.45 2.33
N ILE A 142 -11.26 3.24 2.90
CA ILE A 142 -10.82 1.98 2.28
C ILE A 142 -11.47 1.80 0.89
N ARG A 143 -12.76 2.15 0.73
CA ARG A 143 -13.48 2.10 -0.55
C ARG A 143 -12.94 3.09 -1.60
N ARG A 144 -12.38 4.22 -1.17
CA ARG A 144 -11.79 5.25 -2.05
C ARG A 144 -10.34 4.95 -2.43
N LEU A 145 -9.75 3.94 -1.79
CA LEU A 145 -8.40 3.43 -2.04
C LEU A 145 -8.50 2.01 -2.63
N PRO A 146 -8.86 1.87 -3.92
CA PRO A 146 -9.06 0.57 -4.55
C PRO A 146 -7.76 -0.24 -4.71
N ARG A 147 -6.62 0.44 -4.81
CA ARG A 147 -5.28 -0.16 -4.91
C ARG A 147 -4.61 -0.07 -3.55
N ARG A 148 -4.15 -1.19 -2.99
CA ARG A 148 -3.64 -1.27 -1.61
C ARG A 148 -2.38 -2.11 -1.62
N LEU A 149 -1.25 -1.49 -1.34
CA LEU A 149 0.08 -2.08 -1.45
C LEU A 149 0.70 -2.19 -0.07
N MET A 150 1.03 -3.42 0.33
CA MET A 150 1.83 -3.65 1.53
C MET A 150 3.30 -3.35 1.22
N VAL A 151 3.90 -2.45 1.99
CA VAL A 151 5.34 -2.16 1.97
C VAL A 151 5.96 -2.85 3.17
N ASN A 152 6.41 -4.08 2.95
CA ASN A 152 6.97 -4.95 3.99
C ASN A 152 8.43 -4.58 4.34
N LEU A 153 8.98 -5.22 5.37
CA LEU A 153 10.41 -5.16 5.68
C LEU A 153 11.25 -5.67 4.48
N PRO A 154 12.44 -5.09 4.25
CA PRO A 154 13.31 -5.49 3.15
C PRO A 154 14.03 -6.82 3.43
N ASP A 155 14.07 -7.69 2.41
CA ASP A 155 14.93 -8.89 2.38
C ASP A 155 16.41 -8.50 2.24
N ALA A 156 17.33 -9.42 2.55
CA ALA A 156 18.78 -9.22 2.46
C ALA A 156 19.27 -8.50 1.17
N PRO A 157 18.90 -8.91 -0.06
CA PRO A 157 19.36 -8.21 -1.27
C PRO A 157 18.78 -6.80 -1.40
N ASN A 158 17.61 -6.52 -0.81
CA ASN A 158 17.05 -5.18 -0.78
C ASN A 158 17.71 -4.32 0.30
N ARG A 159 18.09 -4.90 1.45
CA ARG A 159 18.88 -4.22 2.49
C ARG A 159 20.23 -3.76 1.95
N GLU A 160 20.92 -4.62 1.20
CA GLU A 160 22.18 -4.28 0.53
C GLU A 160 22.02 -3.07 -0.41
N LYS A 161 20.97 -3.06 -1.25
CA LYS A 161 20.67 -1.90 -2.12
C LYS A 161 20.38 -0.64 -1.33
N ILE A 162 19.64 -0.74 -0.23
CA ILE A 162 19.36 0.39 0.66
C ILE A 162 20.65 0.92 1.27
N LEU A 163 21.54 0.04 1.76
CA LEU A 163 22.84 0.41 2.31
C LEU A 163 23.71 1.13 1.26
N ARG A 164 23.76 0.61 0.03
CA ARG A 164 24.47 1.28 -1.08
C ARG A 164 23.97 2.70 -1.34
N VAL A 165 22.65 2.92 -1.26
CA VAL A 165 22.07 4.26 -1.44
C VAL A 165 22.37 5.18 -0.26
N ILE A 166 22.30 4.68 0.98
CA ILE A 166 22.58 5.45 2.19
C ILE A 166 24.05 5.87 2.23
N LEU A 167 24.96 4.95 1.91
CA LEU A 167 26.41 5.14 1.99
C LEU A 167 27.02 5.72 0.69
N ALA A 168 26.20 6.08 -0.30
CA ALA A 168 26.68 6.54 -1.62
C ALA A 168 27.58 7.79 -1.57
N LYS A 169 27.54 8.56 -0.48
CA LYS A 169 28.33 9.79 -0.28
C LYS A 169 29.34 9.66 0.86
N GLU A 170 29.48 8.48 1.45
CA GLU A 170 30.34 8.23 2.59
C GLU A 170 31.65 7.58 2.13
N ASP A 171 32.74 7.90 2.83
CA ASP A 171 34.05 7.31 2.55
C ASP A 171 34.17 5.94 3.23
N LEU A 172 34.26 4.89 2.42
CA LEU A 172 34.35 3.51 2.84
C LEU A 172 35.73 2.95 2.52
N VAL A 173 36.27 2.12 3.43
CA VAL A 173 37.44 1.29 3.09
C VAL A 173 37.04 0.25 2.02
N PRO A 174 37.92 -0.08 1.05
CA PRO A 174 37.60 -1.04 -0.02
C PRO A 174 37.15 -2.44 0.44
N ASP A 175 37.49 -2.81 1.68
CA ASP A 175 37.19 -4.11 2.30
C ASP A 175 35.81 -4.16 2.97
N VAL A 176 34.99 -3.10 2.86
CA VAL A 176 33.65 -3.10 3.43
C VAL A 176 32.70 -3.93 2.56
N ASP A 177 32.33 -5.10 3.06
CA ASP A 177 31.33 -5.96 2.44
C ASP A 177 29.90 -5.60 2.89
N LEU A 178 29.17 -4.90 2.02
CA LEU A 178 27.78 -4.51 2.26
C LEU A 178 26.81 -5.71 2.23
N GLU A 179 27.16 -6.81 1.57
CA GLU A 179 26.36 -8.04 1.59
C GLU A 179 26.41 -8.67 2.98
N ALA A 180 27.60 -8.75 3.59
CA ALA A 180 27.74 -9.17 4.99
C ALA A 180 26.96 -8.27 5.96
N VAL A 181 26.98 -6.95 5.77
CA VAL A 181 26.17 -6.02 6.59
C VAL A 181 24.67 -6.26 6.39
N ALA A 182 24.22 -6.52 5.16
CA ALA A 182 22.82 -6.82 4.86
C ALA A 182 22.37 -8.16 5.49
N ASN A 183 23.26 -9.15 5.55
CA ASN A 183 22.97 -10.46 6.13
C ASN A 183 22.87 -10.42 7.66
N MET A 184 23.68 -9.62 8.36
CA MET A 184 23.58 -9.48 9.82
C MET A 184 22.41 -8.61 10.30
N THR A 185 21.81 -7.81 9.42
CA THR A 185 20.73 -6.85 9.76
C THR A 185 19.33 -7.39 9.49
N ASP A 186 19.10 -8.67 9.81
CA ASP A 186 17.78 -9.26 9.57
C ASP A 186 16.68 -8.62 10.43
N GLY A 187 15.51 -8.42 9.83
CA GLY A 187 14.39 -7.71 10.46
C GLY A 187 14.52 -6.18 10.51
N TYR A 188 15.63 -5.59 10.04
CA TYR A 188 15.80 -4.14 10.06
C TYR A 188 14.89 -3.45 9.03
N SER A 189 14.25 -2.35 9.45
CA SER A 189 13.60 -1.42 8.53
C SER A 189 14.61 -0.52 7.82
N GLY A 190 14.17 0.23 6.79
CA GLY A 190 15.02 1.22 6.13
C GLY A 190 15.51 2.32 7.10
N SER A 191 14.68 2.69 8.07
CA SER A 191 15.09 3.60 9.15
C SER A 191 16.14 2.99 10.07
N ASP A 192 16.03 1.70 10.40
CA ASP A 192 17.01 1.03 11.27
C ASP A 192 18.37 0.89 10.57
N LEU A 193 18.38 0.57 9.27
CA LEU A 193 19.61 0.56 8.45
C LEU A 193 20.26 1.95 8.40
N LYS A 194 19.46 3.02 8.31
CA LYS A 194 19.99 4.38 8.39
C LYS A 194 20.61 4.67 9.75
N ASN A 195 19.93 4.30 10.84
CA ASN A 195 20.44 4.48 12.19
C ASN A 195 21.74 3.68 12.42
N LEU A 196 21.82 2.45 11.90
CA LEU A 196 23.04 1.65 11.89
C LEU A 196 24.21 2.40 11.21
N CYS A 197 23.98 2.95 10.01
CA CYS A 197 25.00 3.71 9.29
C CYS A 197 25.42 4.99 10.03
N VAL A 198 24.46 5.70 10.64
CA VAL A 198 24.75 6.88 11.47
C VAL A 198 25.60 6.52 12.67
N THR A 199 25.26 5.45 13.39
CA THR A 199 26.05 4.96 14.53
C THR A 199 27.46 4.54 14.10
N ALA A 200 27.60 3.88 12.95
CA ALA A 200 28.91 3.54 12.38
C ALA A 200 29.73 4.81 12.05
N ALA A 201 29.12 5.82 11.40
CA ALA A 201 29.75 7.10 11.08
C ALA A 201 30.20 7.90 12.30
N HIS A 202 29.56 7.69 13.45
CA HIS A 202 29.97 8.34 14.70
C HIS A 202 31.21 7.68 15.34
N CYS A 203 31.59 6.46 14.93
CA CYS A 203 32.73 5.75 15.53
C CYS A 203 34.08 6.48 15.29
N PRO A 204 34.46 6.84 14.04
CA PRO A 204 35.65 7.66 13.79
C PRO A 204 35.67 8.99 14.54
N ILE A 205 34.51 9.65 14.65
CA ILE A 205 34.38 10.93 15.35
C ILE A 205 34.65 10.76 16.85
N ARG A 206 34.10 9.70 17.46
CA ARG A 206 34.33 9.40 18.86
C ARG A 206 35.81 9.11 19.14
N GLU A 207 36.50 8.40 18.26
CA GLU A 207 37.94 8.13 18.39
C GLU A 207 38.76 9.42 18.39
N ILE A 208 38.45 10.38 17.52
CA ILE A 208 39.11 11.69 17.48
C ILE A 208 38.87 12.45 18.78
N LEU A 209 37.61 12.55 19.24
CA LEU A 209 37.27 13.25 20.49
C LEU A 209 37.96 12.62 21.71
N GLU A 210 38.12 11.30 21.74
CA GLU A 210 38.86 10.61 22.80
C GLU A 210 40.36 10.88 22.73
N LYS A 211 40.95 10.96 21.53
CA LYS A 211 42.36 11.35 21.35
C LYS A 211 42.60 12.79 21.79
N GLU A 212 41.76 13.74 21.37
CA GLU A 212 41.83 15.15 21.79
C GLU A 212 41.76 15.28 23.31
N LYS A 213 40.84 14.54 23.95
CA LYS A 213 40.70 14.55 25.40
C LYS A 213 41.97 14.04 26.09
N LYS A 214 42.59 12.97 25.58
CA LYS A 214 43.85 12.42 26.11
C LYS A 214 45.01 13.40 25.93
N GLU A 215 45.22 13.90 24.71
CA GLU A 215 46.29 14.86 24.39
C GLU A 215 46.15 16.15 25.19
N ARG A 216 44.93 16.66 25.36
CA ARG A 216 44.65 17.83 26.20
C ARG A 216 44.99 17.57 27.67
N THR A 217 44.66 16.38 28.18
CA THR A 217 44.97 16.02 29.57
C THR A 217 46.48 15.92 29.80
N LEU A 218 47.23 15.38 28.83
CA LEU A 218 48.69 15.30 28.85
C LEU A 218 49.33 16.70 28.79
N ALA A 219 48.86 17.56 27.88
CA ALA A 219 49.39 18.91 27.75
C ALA A 219 49.20 19.75 29.03
N LEU A 220 48.05 19.58 29.70
CA LEU A 220 47.79 20.20 31.00
C LEU A 220 48.69 19.65 32.11
N ALA A 221 49.03 18.36 32.09
CA ALA A 221 49.94 17.75 33.06
C ALA A 221 51.40 18.21 32.86
N GLU A 222 51.81 18.41 31.61
CA GLU A 222 53.18 18.81 31.23
C GLU A 222 53.38 20.34 31.17
N ASN A 223 52.35 21.15 31.45
CA ASN A 223 52.33 22.60 31.25
C ASN A 223 52.76 23.02 29.82
N SER A 224 52.42 22.21 28.82
CA SER A 224 52.71 22.48 27.41
C SER A 224 51.55 23.24 26.75
N PRO A 225 51.76 23.88 25.58
CA PRO A 225 50.66 24.47 24.82
C PRO A 225 49.62 23.41 24.45
N LEU A 226 48.35 23.82 24.35
CA LEU A 226 47.25 22.94 24.01
C LEU A 226 47.40 22.41 22.57
N PRO A 227 47.10 21.12 22.33
CA PRO A 227 47.15 20.53 20.99
C PRO A 227 46.12 21.18 20.06
N THR A 228 46.43 21.20 18.77
CA THR A 228 45.55 21.72 17.72
C THR A 228 44.38 20.76 17.54
N LEU A 229 43.15 21.31 17.37
CA LEU A 229 41.97 20.48 17.17
C LEU A 229 42.00 19.80 15.80
N TYR A 230 41.49 18.58 15.74
CA TYR A 230 41.36 17.83 14.49
C TYR A 230 40.26 18.44 13.63
N SER A 231 40.41 18.28 12.32
CA SER A 231 39.50 18.79 11.29
C SER A 231 38.67 17.66 10.68
N SER A 232 37.74 18.01 9.79
CA SER A 232 36.97 17.01 9.03
C SER A 232 37.84 16.12 8.12
N ALA A 233 39.04 16.57 7.74
CA ALA A 233 39.97 15.78 6.92
C ALA A 233 40.66 14.65 7.70
N ASP A 234 40.64 14.72 9.04
CA ASP A 234 41.26 13.73 9.91
C ASP A 234 40.33 12.54 10.23
N ILE A 235 39.07 12.64 9.82
CA ILE A 235 38.07 11.58 9.97
C ILE A 235 38.46 10.42 9.07
N ARG A 236 38.80 9.29 9.67
CA ARG A 236 39.13 8.06 8.93
C ARG A 236 37.90 7.51 8.18
N PRO A 237 38.11 6.77 7.07
CA PRO A 237 37.02 6.10 6.38
C PRO A 237 36.35 5.03 7.27
N LEU A 238 35.11 4.70 6.93
CA LEU A 238 34.31 3.66 7.58
C LEU A 238 34.87 2.27 7.29
N LYS A 239 35.00 1.46 8.34
CA LYS A 239 35.48 0.07 8.30
C LYS A 239 34.36 -0.91 8.65
N MET A 240 34.55 -2.18 8.32
CA MET A 240 33.61 -3.24 8.67
C MET A 240 33.37 -3.37 10.19
N GLU A 241 34.39 -3.09 11.00
CA GLU A 241 34.29 -3.08 12.46
C GLU A 241 33.30 -2.03 12.99
N ASP A 242 33.19 -0.87 12.35
CA ASP A 242 32.26 0.18 12.74
C ASP A 242 30.81 -0.28 12.59
N PHE A 243 30.52 -1.03 11.51
CA PHE A 243 29.19 -1.60 11.28
C PHE A 243 28.86 -2.72 12.26
N ARG A 244 29.84 -3.56 12.63
CA ARG A 244 29.65 -4.60 13.65
C ARG A 244 29.38 -3.96 15.02
N TYR A 245 30.17 -2.97 15.40
CA TYR A 245 29.94 -2.21 16.63
C TYR A 245 28.58 -1.52 16.63
N ALA A 246 28.19 -0.89 15.52
CA ALA A 246 26.89 -0.25 15.38
C ALA A 246 25.73 -1.26 15.49
N HIS A 247 25.89 -2.48 14.96
CA HIS A 247 24.87 -3.52 15.04
C HIS A 247 24.60 -3.98 16.47
N GLU A 248 25.63 -4.01 17.33
CA GLU A 248 25.47 -4.30 18.76
C GLU A 248 24.71 -3.21 19.53
N GLN A 249 24.73 -1.96 19.03
CA GLN A 249 24.08 -0.82 19.67
C GLN A 249 22.67 -0.55 19.14
N VAL A 250 22.39 -0.91 17.89
CA VAL A 250 21.12 -0.60 17.21
C VAL A 250 20.23 -1.83 17.18
N CYS A 251 19.07 -1.77 17.83
CA CYS A 251 18.06 -2.83 17.76
C CYS A 251 17.08 -2.58 16.61
N ALA A 252 16.52 -3.66 16.04
CA ALA A 252 15.43 -3.56 15.08
C ALA A 252 14.19 -2.92 15.74
N SER A 253 13.56 -1.96 15.05
CA SER A 253 12.38 -1.25 15.57
C SER A 253 11.09 -2.07 15.46
N VAL A 254 11.08 -3.12 14.65
CA VAL A 254 9.93 -3.98 14.39
C VAL A 254 10.35 -5.44 14.53
N SER A 255 9.70 -6.19 15.43
CA SER A 255 9.91 -7.64 15.48
C SER A 255 8.98 -8.35 14.49
N SER A 256 9.50 -9.37 13.82
CA SER A 256 8.74 -10.23 12.90
C SER A 256 7.60 -10.98 13.60
N GLU A 257 7.77 -11.28 14.89
CA GLU A 257 6.78 -11.97 15.73
C GLU A 257 5.78 -11.03 16.41
N SER A 258 5.90 -9.72 16.19
CA SER A 258 5.01 -8.74 16.83
C SER A 258 3.55 -8.93 16.40
N THR A 259 2.63 -8.72 17.34
CA THR A 259 1.18 -8.71 17.07
C THR A 259 0.82 -7.77 15.92
N ASN A 260 1.43 -6.58 15.89
CA ASN A 260 1.25 -5.60 14.81
C ASN A 260 1.64 -6.16 13.42
N MET A 261 2.73 -6.91 13.31
CA MET A 261 3.12 -7.50 12.02
C MET A 261 2.15 -8.58 11.57
N ASN A 262 1.68 -9.42 12.50
CA ASN A 262 0.65 -10.42 12.21
C ASN A 262 -0.66 -9.77 11.77
N GLU A 263 -1.10 -8.70 12.44
CA GLU A 263 -2.29 -7.94 12.04
C GLU A 263 -2.15 -7.31 10.66
N LEU A 264 -0.97 -6.75 10.33
CA LEU A 264 -0.68 -6.20 9.00
C LEU A 264 -0.75 -7.27 7.90
N LEU A 265 -0.20 -8.46 8.16
CA LEU A 265 -0.24 -9.59 7.22
C LEU A 265 -1.68 -10.09 7.02
N GLN A 266 -2.44 -10.26 8.10
CA GLN A 266 -3.85 -10.66 8.03
C GLN A 266 -4.69 -9.62 7.28
N TRP A 267 -4.46 -8.33 7.53
CA TRP A 267 -5.14 -7.25 6.81
C TRP A 267 -4.78 -7.25 5.33
N ASN A 268 -3.51 -7.48 4.98
CA ASN A 268 -3.06 -7.61 3.59
C ASN A 268 -3.74 -8.80 2.89
N ASP A 269 -3.91 -9.93 3.57
CA ASP A 269 -4.58 -11.11 3.01
C ASP A 269 -6.05 -10.87 2.67
N LEU A 270 -6.73 -10.03 3.44
CA LEU A 270 -8.14 -9.68 3.25
C LEU A 270 -8.34 -8.53 2.25
N TYR A 271 -7.53 -7.47 2.35
CA TYR A 271 -7.77 -6.20 1.67
C TYR A 271 -6.68 -5.80 0.68
N GLY A 272 -5.48 -6.36 0.76
CA GLY A 272 -4.30 -5.97 -0.03
C GLY A 272 -4.27 -6.55 -1.45
N GLU A 273 -3.37 -5.99 -2.26
CA GLU A 273 -3.08 -6.53 -3.58
C GLU A 273 -2.22 -7.79 -3.49
N GLY A 274 -2.80 -8.93 -3.87
CA GLY A 274 -2.14 -10.24 -3.82
C GLY A 274 -2.61 -11.13 -2.68
N GLY A 275 -3.33 -10.59 -1.69
CA GLY A 275 -3.99 -11.35 -0.63
C GLY A 275 -5.09 -12.27 -1.16
N SER A 276 -5.06 -13.55 -0.75
CA SER A 276 -5.97 -14.69 -1.01
C SER A 276 -6.52 -14.96 -2.43
N ARG A 277 -6.47 -14.02 -3.38
CA ARG A 277 -6.91 -14.21 -4.77
C ARG A 277 -6.00 -15.14 -5.58
N LYS A 278 -4.76 -15.37 -5.12
CA LYS A 278 -3.87 -16.40 -5.70
C LYS A 278 -4.06 -17.81 -5.11
N LYS A 279 -4.65 -17.96 -3.91
CA LYS A 279 -4.80 -19.27 -3.24
C LYS A 279 -6.06 -20.04 -3.64
N LYS A 280 -7.06 -19.38 -4.25
CA LYS A 280 -8.13 -20.10 -4.94
C LYS A 280 -7.76 -20.23 -6.41
N SER A 281 -7.24 -21.40 -6.79
CA SER A 281 -7.60 -21.93 -8.10
C SER A 281 -9.13 -21.86 -8.16
N LEU A 282 -9.66 -21.14 -9.16
CA LEU A 282 -11.09 -21.08 -9.39
C LEU A 282 -11.56 -22.50 -9.74
N SER A 283 -11.91 -23.31 -8.73
CA SER A 283 -12.70 -24.52 -8.90
C SER A 283 -14.16 -24.12 -9.18
N TYR A 284 -14.37 -23.32 -10.21
CA TYR A 284 -15.67 -23.19 -10.84
C TYR A 284 -15.93 -24.48 -11.64
N PHE A 285 -16.19 -25.59 -10.94
CA PHE A 285 -16.90 -26.78 -11.44
C PHE A 285 -16.96 -27.82 -10.30
N MET A 286 -17.72 -27.52 -9.26
CA MET A 286 -18.31 -28.56 -8.41
C MET A 286 -19.63 -28.00 -7.87
N VAL A 287 -20.68 -28.18 -8.68
CA VAL A 287 -22.05 -28.09 -8.19
C VAL A 287 -22.25 -29.30 -7.26
N PRO A 288 -22.61 -29.13 -5.98
CA PRO A 288 -22.98 -30.26 -5.15
C PRO A 288 -24.26 -30.89 -5.71
N PRO A 289 -24.41 -32.23 -5.74
CA PRO A 289 -25.67 -32.86 -6.09
C PRO A 289 -26.64 -32.67 -4.92
N LEU A 290 -27.32 -31.53 -4.85
CA LEU A 290 -28.48 -31.33 -3.99
C LEU A 290 -29.75 -31.63 -4.78
N TYR A 291 -29.94 -32.91 -5.08
CA TYR A 291 -31.27 -33.48 -5.26
C TYR A 291 -31.62 -34.26 -4.00
N HIS A 292 -32.32 -33.61 -3.06
CA HIS A 292 -33.50 -34.22 -2.46
C HIS A 292 -34.29 -33.19 -1.63
N ARG A 293 -35.58 -33.08 -1.96
CA ARG A 293 -36.67 -32.51 -1.14
C ARG A 293 -36.44 -31.11 -0.57
N VAL A 294 -36.95 -30.10 -1.27
CA VAL A 294 -38.09 -29.22 -0.87
C VAL A 294 -38.19 -28.15 -1.97
N GLY A 295 -39.39 -27.94 -2.50
CA GLY A 295 -39.66 -27.10 -3.67
C GLY A 295 -39.07 -25.69 -3.55
N PHE A 296 -38.06 -25.41 -4.36
CA PHE A 296 -37.48 -24.08 -4.51
C PHE A 296 -38.12 -23.40 -5.73
N ASN A 297 -38.94 -22.38 -5.47
CA ASN A 297 -39.67 -21.64 -6.50
C ASN A 297 -38.69 -20.90 -7.44
N LEU A 298 -38.81 -21.15 -8.74
CA LEU A 298 -38.03 -20.53 -9.83
C LEU A 298 -38.17 -18.99 -9.87
N PHE A 299 -39.21 -18.46 -9.22
CA PHE A 299 -39.46 -17.02 -9.05
C PHE A 299 -38.37 -16.29 -8.25
N THR A 300 -37.68 -16.97 -7.33
CA THR A 300 -36.70 -16.33 -6.44
C THR A 300 -35.34 -16.13 -7.13
N ALA A 301 -34.98 -16.99 -8.08
CA ALA A 301 -33.69 -16.94 -8.78
C ALA A 301 -33.64 -15.82 -9.85
N LEU A 302 -34.78 -15.48 -10.46
CA LEU A 302 -34.87 -14.47 -11.52
C LEU A 302 -34.81 -13.02 -10.99
N ARG A 303 -35.16 -12.81 -9.71
CA ARG A 303 -35.06 -11.48 -9.06
C ARG A 303 -33.63 -11.05 -8.78
N THR A 304 -32.69 -11.99 -8.65
CA THR A 304 -31.29 -11.69 -8.36
C THR A 304 -30.53 -11.11 -9.57
N TYR A 305 -31.08 -11.24 -10.79
CA TYR A 305 -30.40 -10.85 -12.04
C TYR A 305 -31.07 -9.71 -12.82
N HIS A 306 -32.11 -9.06 -12.29
CA HIS A 306 -32.75 -7.89 -12.94
C HIS A 306 -33.15 -8.13 -14.42
N ILE A 307 -33.69 -9.30 -14.74
CA ILE A 307 -34.31 -9.57 -16.05
C ILE A 307 -35.83 -9.55 -15.84
N TYR A 308 -36.49 -8.50 -16.32
CA TYR A 308 -37.95 -8.46 -16.39
C TYR A 308 -38.39 -9.33 -17.56
N CYS A 309 -39.00 -10.48 -17.27
CA CYS A 309 -39.65 -11.32 -18.27
C CYS A 309 -41.16 -11.37 -17.98
N SER A 310 -41.98 -11.34 -19.03
CA SER A 310 -43.44 -11.33 -18.87
C SER A 310 -43.95 -12.65 -18.27
N PRO A 311 -45.07 -12.66 -17.51
CA PRO A 311 -45.60 -13.87 -16.89
C PRO A 311 -45.92 -15.00 -17.88
N GLN A 312 -46.23 -14.66 -19.14
CA GLN A 312 -46.56 -15.62 -20.20
C GLN A 312 -45.33 -16.36 -20.75
N ALA A 313 -44.14 -15.72 -20.75
CA ALA A 313 -42.89 -16.35 -21.18
C ALA A 313 -42.37 -17.39 -20.17
N ALA A 314 -42.57 -17.13 -18.87
CA ALA A 314 -42.19 -18.06 -17.79
C ALA A 314 -42.99 -19.37 -17.82
N GLN A 315 -44.28 -19.33 -18.22
CA GLN A 315 -45.11 -20.53 -18.38
C GLN A 315 -44.71 -21.39 -19.59
N LYS A 316 -44.27 -20.78 -20.70
CA LYS A 316 -43.77 -21.53 -21.87
C LYS A 316 -42.46 -22.27 -21.58
N LEU A 317 -41.56 -21.67 -20.82
CA LEU A 317 -40.28 -22.29 -20.42
C LEU A 317 -40.45 -23.49 -19.46
N GLN A 318 -41.50 -23.51 -18.64
CA GLN A 318 -41.79 -24.64 -17.76
C GLN A 318 -42.36 -25.87 -18.50
N ALA A 319 -42.97 -25.68 -19.67
CA ALA A 319 -43.64 -26.76 -20.40
C ALA A 319 -42.71 -27.59 -21.31
N GLU A 320 -41.52 -27.10 -21.68
CA GLU A 320 -40.62 -27.79 -22.63
C GLU A 320 -39.49 -28.62 -21.98
N VAL A 321 -39.40 -28.69 -20.64
CA VAL A 321 -38.40 -29.52 -19.95
C VAL A 321 -38.95 -30.94 -19.76
N VAL A 322 -38.79 -31.79 -20.78
CA VAL A 322 -39.03 -33.25 -20.68
C VAL A 322 -37.80 -33.92 -20.04
N PRO A 323 -37.96 -34.87 -19.10
CA PRO A 323 -36.82 -35.56 -18.47
C PRO A 323 -36.05 -36.44 -19.49
N GLU A 324 -34.72 -36.33 -19.50
CA GLU A 324 -33.83 -37.10 -20.38
C GLU A 324 -33.77 -38.60 -19.97
N THR A 325 -33.99 -39.52 -20.91
CA THR A 325 -33.81 -40.97 -20.71
C THR A 325 -32.36 -41.41 -21.01
N PRO A 326 -31.74 -42.26 -20.18
CA PRO A 326 -30.37 -42.75 -20.38
C PRO A 326 -30.30 -43.85 -21.46
N ILE A 327 -29.28 -43.83 -22.32
CA ILE A 327 -29.20 -44.73 -23.49
C ILE A 327 -28.29 -45.97 -23.27
N ALA A 328 -27.26 -45.93 -22.41
CA ALA A 328 -26.49 -47.15 -22.02
C ALA A 328 -25.49 -46.89 -20.89
N THR A 329 -25.12 -47.94 -20.15
CA THR A 329 -24.05 -47.99 -19.13
C THR A 329 -22.84 -48.80 -19.62
N SER A 330 -21.63 -48.29 -19.40
CA SER A 330 -20.37 -49.05 -19.61
C SER A 330 -19.87 -49.67 -18.30
N PRO A 331 -18.94 -50.65 -18.32
CA PRO A 331 -18.50 -51.38 -17.12
C PRO A 331 -17.77 -50.53 -16.07
N SER A 332 -17.43 -49.28 -16.38
CA SER A 332 -16.81 -48.31 -15.45
C SER A 332 -17.78 -47.25 -14.92
N GLY A 333 -19.10 -47.42 -15.14
CA GLY A 333 -20.13 -46.63 -14.45
C GLY A 333 -20.34 -45.20 -14.96
N ARG A 334 -19.87 -44.83 -16.16
CA ARG A 334 -20.16 -43.51 -16.76
C ARG A 334 -21.40 -43.56 -17.67
N VAL A 335 -22.31 -42.61 -17.48
CA VAL A 335 -23.52 -42.37 -18.30
C VAL A 335 -23.27 -41.17 -19.23
N PHE A 336 -23.58 -41.30 -20.52
CA PHE A 336 -23.44 -40.24 -21.51
C PHE A 336 -24.80 -39.63 -21.88
N TYR A 337 -24.87 -38.29 -21.96
CA TYR A 337 -26.03 -37.52 -22.43
C TYR A 337 -25.65 -36.65 -23.65
N GLN A 338 -26.52 -36.58 -24.66
CA GLN A 338 -26.27 -35.85 -25.91
C GLN A 338 -26.91 -34.45 -25.88
N ARG A 339 -26.11 -33.39 -26.02
CA ARG A 339 -26.55 -31.99 -25.92
C ARG A 339 -27.22 -31.49 -27.21
N ARG A 340 -28.51 -31.12 -27.18
CA ARG A 340 -29.14 -30.32 -28.26
C ARG A 340 -29.08 -28.83 -27.93
N ARG A 341 -28.05 -28.13 -28.44
CA ARG A 341 -27.79 -26.70 -28.19
C ARG A 341 -28.56 -25.74 -29.13
N SER A 342 -29.27 -26.23 -30.15
CA SER A 342 -29.84 -25.40 -31.22
C SER A 342 -31.24 -24.82 -30.95
N LYS A 343 -32.01 -25.34 -30.00
CA LYS A 343 -33.40 -24.89 -29.78
C LYS A 343 -33.50 -23.67 -28.83
N LEU A 344 -32.64 -23.60 -27.81
CA LEU A 344 -32.62 -22.48 -26.84
C LEU A 344 -32.11 -21.17 -27.45
N GLU A 345 -31.16 -21.25 -28.39
CA GLU A 345 -30.60 -20.07 -29.06
C GLU A 345 -31.61 -19.40 -30.01
N ASN A 346 -32.59 -20.15 -30.54
CA ASN A 346 -33.65 -19.60 -31.38
C ASN A 346 -34.77 -18.94 -30.56
N LEU A 347 -35.14 -19.50 -29.41
CA LEU A 347 -36.15 -18.89 -28.52
C LEU A 347 -35.70 -17.55 -27.93
N LEU A 348 -34.41 -17.38 -27.64
CA LEU A 348 -33.86 -16.13 -27.11
C LEU A 348 -33.73 -15.01 -28.17
N LYS A 349 -33.86 -15.32 -29.46
CA LYS A 349 -33.83 -14.33 -30.55
C LYS A 349 -35.19 -13.72 -30.85
N GLU A 350 -36.30 -14.40 -30.55
CA GLU A 350 -37.66 -13.90 -30.84
C GLU A 350 -38.19 -12.91 -29.79
N GLU A 351 -37.65 -12.88 -28.56
CA GLU A 351 -38.11 -11.96 -27.50
C GLU A 351 -37.30 -10.65 -27.37
N ARG A 352 -36.44 -10.33 -28.35
CA ARG A 352 -35.84 -8.99 -28.46
C ARG A 352 -36.39 -8.25 -29.68
N CYS A 353 -37.59 -7.72 -29.55
CA CYS A 353 -38.08 -6.58 -30.32
C CYS A 353 -38.67 -5.55 -29.36
#